data_AF-A0A368VB47-F1
#
_entry.id   AF-A0A368VB47-F1
#
_cell.length_a   1.000
_cell.length_b   1.000
_cell.length_c   1.000
_cell.angle_alpha   90.00
_cell.angle_beta   90.00
_cell.angle_gamma   90.00
#
_symmetry.space_group_name_H-M   'P 1'
#
loop_
_entity.id
_entity.type
_entity.pdbx_description
1 polymer ?
#
loop_
_entity_poly.entity_id
_entity_poly.type
_entity_poly.pdbx_seq_one_letter_code
_entity_poly.pdbx_strand_id
1 'polypeptide(L)'
;MSTYRVTAPGGAVINGPHQLDQPETFWWVEGVAYLDDDTYERHRAYFARAGYTVEPGQVRPVEHEQAVAAMQAQKVTRHAAAVQDANDAPRIANR
;
A
#
# COMPACT_ATOMS: atom_id res chain seq x y z
N MET A 1 -1.57 -0.33 21.93
CA MET A 1 -1.70 -0.97 20.60
C MET A 1 -0.32 -1.43 20.21
N SER A 2 -0.12 -2.74 20.09
CA SER A 2 1.14 -3.29 19.57
C SER A 2 1.14 -3.15 18.05
N THR A 3 2.25 -2.74 17.48
CA THR A 3 2.43 -2.64 16.03
C THR A 3 3.57 -3.58 15.63
N TYR A 4 3.40 -4.27 14.51
CA TYR A 4 4.40 -5.15 13.91
C TYR A 4 5.02 -4.46 12.72
N ARG A 5 6.34 -4.43 12.69
CA ARG A 5 7.08 -4.08 11.50
C ARG A 5 7.33 -5.35 10.69
N VAL A 6 6.93 -5.35 9.44
CA VAL A 6 7.15 -6.46 8.51
C VAL A 6 8.04 -5.98 7.38
N THR A 7 9.14 -6.70 7.15
CA THR A 7 10.15 -6.38 6.13
C THR A 7 10.13 -7.44 5.05
N ALA A 8 10.09 -6.99 3.79
CA ALA A 8 10.08 -7.85 2.62
C ALA A 8 11.38 -8.67 2.49
N PRO A 9 11.30 -9.91 1.98
CA PRO A 9 12.49 -10.73 1.75
C PRO A 9 13.41 -10.09 0.70
N GLY A 10 14.72 -10.28 0.87
CA GLY A 10 15.71 -10.08 -0.19
C GLY A 10 15.90 -8.66 -0.73
N GLY A 11 15.59 -7.62 0.05
CA GLY A 11 15.75 -6.23 -0.40
C GLY A 11 14.73 -5.80 -1.46
N ALA A 12 13.61 -6.51 -1.58
CA ALA A 12 12.52 -6.12 -2.44
C ALA A 12 11.96 -4.75 -2.03
N VAL A 13 12.06 -3.78 -2.94
CA VAL A 13 11.49 -2.44 -2.76
C VAL A 13 10.04 -2.48 -3.22
N ILE A 14 9.13 -2.73 -2.29
CA ILE A 14 7.69 -2.74 -2.52
C ILE A 14 7.12 -1.41 -2.02
N ASN A 15 6.41 -0.70 -2.90
CA ASN A 15 5.74 0.56 -2.59
C ASN A 15 4.27 0.48 -3.02
N GLY A 16 3.36 0.68 -2.07
CA GLY A 16 1.92 0.71 -2.34
C GLY A 16 1.08 -0.21 -1.44
N PRO A 17 -0.23 -0.32 -1.73
CA PRO A 17 -1.13 -1.14 -0.94
C PRO A 17 -0.83 -2.63 -1.16
N HIS A 18 -0.95 -3.45 -0.11
CA HIS A 18 -0.83 -4.90 -0.27
C HIS A 18 -1.90 -5.47 -1.24
N GLN A 19 -3.10 -4.90 -1.23
CA GLN A 19 -4.17 -5.20 -2.19
C GLN A 19 -4.68 -3.91 -2.84
N LEU A 20 -4.55 -3.80 -4.15
CA LEU A 20 -4.89 -2.58 -4.88
C LEU A 20 -6.37 -2.18 -4.75
N ASP A 21 -7.25 -3.19 -4.68
CA ASP A 21 -8.70 -3.04 -4.67
C ASP A 21 -9.29 -2.88 -3.26
N GLN A 22 -8.48 -3.05 -2.21
CA GLN A 22 -8.92 -2.90 -0.82
C GLN A 22 -8.32 -1.64 -0.20
N PRO A 23 -9.09 -0.55 -0.01
CA PRO A 23 -8.57 0.69 0.55
C PRO A 23 -8.14 0.55 2.02
N GLU A 24 -8.70 -0.39 2.76
CA GLU A 24 -8.39 -0.66 4.17
C GLU A 24 -7.19 -1.60 4.38
N THR A 25 -6.43 -1.90 3.32
CA THR A 25 -5.25 -2.75 3.41
C THR A 25 -4.04 -2.00 3.97
N PHE A 26 -3.08 -2.74 4.53
CA PHE A 26 -1.78 -2.20 4.92
C PHE A 26 -0.93 -1.81 3.71
N TRP A 27 -0.02 -0.86 3.93
CA TRP A 27 0.81 -0.27 2.90
C TRP A 27 2.29 -0.58 3.12
N TRP A 28 2.97 -0.85 2.00
CA TRP A 28 4.41 -1.00 1.93
C TRP A 28 5.04 0.32 1.53
N VAL A 29 6.10 0.68 2.24
CA VAL A 29 7.00 1.79 1.91
C VAL A 29 8.41 1.22 1.97
N GLU A 30 9.13 1.27 0.85
CA GLU A 30 10.52 0.77 0.75
C GLU A 30 10.67 -0.67 1.27
N GLY A 31 9.69 -1.52 0.98
CA GLY A 31 9.69 -2.93 1.43
C GLY A 31 9.36 -3.14 2.91
N VAL A 32 8.91 -2.11 3.62
CA VAL A 32 8.49 -2.19 5.03
C VAL A 32 7.01 -1.83 5.19
N ALA A 33 6.28 -2.63 5.95
CA ALA A 33 4.90 -2.38 6.35
C ALA A 33 4.76 -2.36 7.88
N TYR A 34 3.83 -1.57 8.39
CA TYR A 34 3.48 -1.50 9.81
C TYR A 34 2.03 -1.89 10.04
N LEU A 35 1.82 -2.98 10.77
CA LEU A 35 0.51 -3.61 10.97
C LEU A 35 0.11 -3.54 12.44
N ASP A 36 -1.17 -3.33 12.73
CA ASP A 36 -1.75 -3.60 14.04
C ASP A 36 -1.88 -5.13 14.28
N ASP A 37 -2.16 -5.53 15.53
CA ASP A 37 -2.35 -6.93 15.92
C ASP A 37 -3.36 -7.67 15.03
N ASP A 38 -4.54 -7.08 14.76
CA ASP A 38 -5.60 -7.76 14.01
C ASP A 38 -5.18 -7.99 12.55
N THR A 39 -4.61 -6.96 11.92
CA THR A 39 -4.12 -7.08 10.54
C THR A 39 -2.96 -8.06 10.44
N TYR A 40 -2.03 -8.06 11.40
CA TYR A 40 -0.93 -9.02 11.44
C TYR A 40 -1.45 -10.47 11.57
N GLU A 41 -2.34 -10.74 12.52
CA GLU A 41 -2.86 -12.09 12.76
C GLU A 41 -3.58 -12.66 11.53
N ARG A 42 -4.32 -11.84 10.79
CA ARG A 42 -4.95 -12.23 9.51
C ARG A 42 -3.93 -12.61 8.43
N HIS A 43 -2.74 -12.03 8.44
CA HIS A 43 -1.72 -12.20 7.40
C HIS A 43 -0.49 -12.99 7.85
N ARG A 44 -0.42 -13.43 9.12
CA ARG A 44 0.74 -14.13 9.70
C ARG A 44 1.17 -15.34 8.89
N ALA A 45 0.21 -16.13 8.38
CA ALA A 45 0.48 -17.30 7.57
C ALA A 45 1.07 -16.93 6.19
N TYR A 46 0.66 -15.79 5.63
CA TYR A 46 1.22 -15.25 4.40
C TYR A 46 2.68 -14.80 4.59
N PHE A 47 2.96 -14.06 5.66
CA PHE A 47 4.31 -13.60 5.96
C PHE A 47 5.27 -14.77 6.21
N ALA A 48 4.83 -15.78 6.97
CA ALA A 48 5.61 -16.97 7.23
C ALA A 48 5.93 -17.76 5.96
N ARG A 49 4.96 -18.01 5.07
CA ARG A 49 5.21 -18.77 3.82
C ARG A 49 6.11 -18.03 2.84
N ALA A 50 6.04 -16.70 2.84
CA ALA A 50 6.75 -15.86 1.87
C ALA A 50 8.11 -15.37 2.41
N GLY A 51 8.50 -15.77 3.63
CA GLY A 51 9.82 -15.48 4.19
C GLY A 51 10.00 -14.01 4.61
N TYR A 52 8.93 -13.34 5.01
CA TYR A 52 9.01 -11.98 5.56
C TYR A 52 9.58 -11.99 6.99
N THR A 53 10.34 -10.96 7.32
CA THR A 53 10.82 -10.73 8.70
C THR A 53 9.79 -9.93 9.46
N VAL A 54 9.42 -10.37 10.67
CA VAL A 54 8.41 -9.73 11.51
C VAL A 54 9.03 -9.32 12.85
N GLU A 55 8.91 -8.04 13.20
CA GLU A 55 9.41 -7.46 14.46
C GLU A 55 8.23 -6.85 15.25
N PRO A 56 7.82 -7.48 16.38
CA PRO A 56 6.74 -6.95 17.21
C PRO A 56 7.19 -5.74 18.05
N GLY A 57 6.23 -4.92 18.45
CA GLY A 57 6.46 -3.81 19.39
C GLY A 57 7.18 -2.60 18.80
N GLN A 58 7.20 -2.47 17.47
CA GLN A 58 7.83 -1.35 16.79
C GLN A 58 6.85 -0.19 16.70
N VAL A 59 7.31 1.03 16.97
CA VAL A 59 6.49 2.23 16.74
C VAL A 59 6.49 2.53 15.25
N ARG A 60 5.31 2.77 14.67
CA ARG A 60 5.20 3.25 13.29
C ARG A 60 5.82 4.65 13.20
N PRO A 61 6.87 4.86 12.39
CA PRO A 61 7.49 6.17 12.24
C PRO A 61 6.57 7.10 11.43
N VAL A 62 6.58 8.38 11.77
CA VAL A 62 5.78 9.42 11.09
C VAL A 62 6.12 9.50 9.61
N GLU A 63 7.38 9.26 9.24
CA GLU A 63 7.85 9.25 7.85
C GLU A 63 7.16 8.16 7.01
N HIS A 64 6.87 7.00 7.60
CA HIS A 64 6.11 5.95 6.92
C HIS A 64 4.67 6.39 6.68
N GLU A 65 4.02 7.01 7.68
CA GLU A 65 2.66 7.53 7.54
C GLU A 65 2.55 8.62 6.48
N GLN A 66 3.52 9.54 6.44
CA GLN A 66 3.58 10.57 5.41
C GLN A 66 3.78 9.99 4.01
N ALA A 67 4.67 8.99 3.87
CA ALA A 67 4.89 8.33 2.60
C ALA A 67 3.62 7.58 2.12
N VAL A 68 2.92 6.91 3.03
CA VAL A 68 1.63 6.26 2.74
C VAL A 68 0.59 7.30 2.31
N ALA A 69 0.44 8.40 3.04
CA ALA A 69 -0.50 9.47 2.69
C ALA A 69 -0.18 10.09 1.32
N ALA A 70 1.10 10.32 1.01
CA ALA A 70 1.52 10.82 -0.29
C ALA A 70 1.20 9.83 -1.43
N MET A 71 1.41 8.53 -1.21
CA MET A 71 1.06 7.51 -2.21
C MET A 71 -0.45 7.37 -2.39
N GLN A 72 -1.24 7.48 -1.33
CA GLN A 72 -2.70 7.49 -1.41
C GLN A 72 -3.20 8.71 -2.21
N ALA A 73 -2.66 9.90 -1.94
CA ALA A 73 -2.99 11.11 -2.70
C ALA A 73 -2.66 10.96 -4.19
N GLN A 74 -1.50 10.38 -4.52
CA GLN A 74 -1.12 10.09 -5.91
C GLN A 74 -2.06 9.11 -6.60
N LYS A 75 -2.54 8.07 -5.89
CA LYS A 75 -3.53 7.12 -6.42
C LYS A 75 -4.81 7.83 -6.84
N VAL A 76 -5.32 8.74 -5.99
CA VAL A 76 -6.52 9.53 -6.29
C VAL A 76 -6.31 10.43 -7.51
N THR A 77 -5.18 11.14 -7.57
CA THR A 77 -4.88 12.05 -8.70
C THR A 77 -4.74 11.31 -10.03
N ARG A 78 -4.09 10.14 -10.06
CA ARG A 78 -4.00 9.35 -11.30
C ARG A 78 -5.35 8.84 -11.77
N HIS A 79 -6.22 8.43 -10.84
CA HIS A 79 -7.57 7.99 -11.19
C HIS A 79 -8.42 9.16 -11.74
N ALA A 80 -8.32 10.34 -11.13
CA ALA A 80 -8.98 11.55 -11.61
C ALA A 80 -8.51 11.94 -13.01
N ALA A 81 -7.20 11.93 -13.26
CA ALA A 81 -6.63 12.24 -14.58
C ALA A 81 -7.07 11.24 -15.67
N ALA A 82 -7.11 9.93 -15.36
CA ALA A 82 -7.57 8.91 -16.29
C ALA A 82 -9.07 9.05 -16.64
N VAL A 83 -9.90 9.45 -15.68
CA VAL A 83 -11.33 9.72 -15.92
C VAL A 83 -11.53 11.00 -16.73
N GLN A 84 -10.66 12.00 -16.57
CA GLN A 84 -10.72 13.23 -17.36
C GLN A 84 -10.32 13.00 -18.81
N ASP A 85 -9.23 12.26 -19.07
CA ASP A 85 -8.79 11.89 -20.42
C ASP A 85 -9.83 11.05 -21.18
N ALA A 86 -10.47 10.09 -20.49
CA ALA A 86 -11.55 9.29 -21.06
C ALA A 86 -12.81 10.11 -21.41
N ASN A 87 -13.04 11.22 -20.72
CA ASN A 87 -14.17 12.13 -21.00
C ASN A 87 -13.83 13.20 -22.06
N ASP A 88 -12.54 13.49 -22.30
CA ASP A 88 -12.08 14.46 -23.30
C ASP A 88 -11.85 13.82 -24.68
N ALA A 89 -11.98 12.49 -24.81
CA ALA A 89 -11.91 11.81 -26.09
C ALA A 89 -12.90 12.43 -27.09
N PRO A 90 -12.44 12.95 -28.25
CA PRO A 90 -13.31 13.64 -29.18
C PRO A 90 -14.36 12.66 -29.69
N ARG A 91 -15.64 12.99 -29.47
CA ARG A 91 -16.75 12.36 -30.18
C ARG A 91 -16.58 12.68 -31.66
N ILE A 92 -15.89 11.80 -32.37
CA ILE A 92 -15.83 11.83 -33.84
C ILE A 92 -17.26 11.54 -34.29
N ALA A 93 -18.03 12.62 -34.46
CA ALA A 93 -19.35 12.59 -35.01
C ALA A 93 -19.22 12.13 -36.46
N ASN A 94 -19.50 10.85 -36.73
CA ASN A 94 -19.72 10.36 -38.08
C ASN A 94 -20.90 11.15 -38.67
N ARG A 95 -20.58 12.06 -39.60
CA ARG A 95 -21.53 12.70 -40.51
C ARG A 95 -21.14 12.33 -41.93
#